data_AF-A0A7C7X0P8-F1
#
_entry.id   AF-A0A7C7X0P8-F1
#
_cell.length_a   1.000
_cell.length_b   1.000
_cell.length_c   1.000
_cell.angle_alpha   90.00
_cell.angle_beta   90.00
_cell.angle_gamma   90.00
#
_symmetry.space_group_name_H-M   'P 1'
#
loop_
_entity.id
_entity.type
_entity.pdbx_description
1 polymer ?
#
loop_
_entity_poly.entity_id
_entity_poly.type
_entity_poly.pdbx_seq_one_letter_code
_entity_poly.pdbx_strand_id
1 'polypeptide(L)'
;MSALAGAKNNFSTKAFGQGLVFFALVLALLGGWLYTERDNAITILQKKLASKVIEVDWSAISTEADKVVFRSAGSNERTAGKDISIPNINVPAAEPLEPAPLEGLTERTPAGATLPVIRERDGLTPFKAYRRPFNLQATTKPVIALAIMDVGLSDVATESAIRTMPPEVTMIFSPYSEASSFWVDQARGRGHEVWLSLPMESRSYPLEDPGPHTMLIGAPERENLNKLEYLMTRASGYVGFVSSYHPTFMQSATDMRPIIGNIYTRGLGFIDGSMEASLVAQTMALGQKAPFSSIDVWIDRPNSDKEDVNLQLQLLETMARQNGSAAGVFHTMPLSYQQVLEWIEKTRANNEFILAPLSATTSF
;
A
#
# COMPACT_ATOMS: atom_id res chain seq x y z
N MET A 1 69.23 38.16 11.43
CA MET A 1 68.11 37.30 11.87
C MET A 1 67.52 36.68 10.60
N SER A 2 68.12 35.62 10.05
CA SER A 2 68.09 34.19 10.41
C SER A 2 66.83 33.46 9.90
N ALA A 3 67.10 32.41 9.11
CA ALA A 3 66.29 31.23 8.81
C ALA A 3 65.18 31.31 7.75
N LEU A 4 65.57 31.23 6.47
CA LEU A 4 64.82 30.52 5.42
C LEU A 4 65.78 29.54 4.74
N ALA A 5 65.82 28.29 5.20
CA ALA A 5 66.60 27.22 4.60
C ALA A 5 65.76 25.95 4.47
N GLY A 6 65.50 25.58 3.22
CA GLY A 6 65.19 24.26 2.65
C GLY A 6 64.60 23.15 3.53
N ALA A 7 63.33 22.83 3.29
CA ALA A 7 62.80 21.48 3.49
C ALA A 7 62.66 20.80 2.11
N LYS A 8 63.59 19.91 1.75
CA LYS A 8 63.43 19.00 0.62
C LYS A 8 62.43 17.91 1.03
N ASN A 9 61.30 17.83 0.33
CA ASN A 9 60.33 16.74 0.48
C ASN A 9 60.92 15.43 -0.06
N ASN A 10 61.44 14.59 0.84
CA ASN A 10 61.84 13.23 0.54
C ASN A 10 60.59 12.32 0.56
N PHE A 11 59.84 12.29 -0.54
CA PHE A 11 58.79 11.29 -0.73
C PHE A 11 59.41 9.92 -0.96
N SER A 12 59.34 9.04 0.03
CA SER A 12 59.84 7.67 -0.08
C SER A 12 58.82 6.80 -0.81
N THR A 13 59.08 6.50 -2.08
CA THR A 13 58.25 5.59 -2.88
C THR A 13 58.16 4.19 -2.29
N LYS A 14 59.18 3.76 -1.53
CA LYS A 14 59.16 2.51 -0.76
C LYS A 14 58.19 2.57 0.42
N ALA A 15 58.14 3.68 1.17
CA ALA A 15 57.20 3.86 2.28
C ALA A 15 55.76 3.99 1.78
N PHE A 16 55.54 4.67 0.65
CA PHE A 16 54.23 4.76 0.01
C PHE A 16 53.75 3.39 -0.52
N GLY A 17 54.63 2.61 -1.14
CA GLY A 17 54.33 1.25 -1.58
C GLY A 17 53.98 0.32 -0.40
N GLN A 18 54.70 0.41 0.71
CA GLN A 18 54.38 -0.35 1.93
C GLN A 18 53.03 0.08 2.55
N GLY A 19 52.69 1.38 2.51
CA GLY A 19 51.40 1.88 2.94
C GLY A 19 50.22 1.34 2.11
N LEU A 20 50.40 1.24 0.78
CA LEU A 20 49.40 0.65 -0.12
C LEU A 20 49.15 -0.84 0.15
N VAL A 21 50.22 -1.60 0.41
CA VAL A 21 50.10 -3.02 0.78
C VAL A 21 49.36 -3.19 2.11
N PHE A 22 49.66 -2.33 3.09
CA PHE A 22 48.96 -2.36 4.37
C PHE A 22 47.47 -2.00 4.23
N PHE A 23 47.15 -0.99 3.42
CA PHE A 23 45.77 -0.60 3.14
C PHE A 23 44.98 -1.71 2.42
N ALA A 24 45.59 -2.39 1.45
CA ALA A 24 45.00 -3.54 0.77
C ALA A 24 44.75 -4.71 1.72
N LEU A 25 45.67 -4.97 2.66
CA LEU A 25 45.49 -5.98 3.72
C LEU A 25 44.35 -5.62 4.67
N VAL A 26 44.21 -4.34 5.06
CA VAL A 26 43.09 -3.89 5.88
C VAL A 26 41.77 -4.07 5.13
N LEU A 27 41.70 -3.72 3.84
CA LEU A 27 40.49 -3.95 3.03
C LEU A 27 40.18 -5.43 2.83
N ALA A 28 41.19 -6.29 2.68
CA ALA A 28 41.01 -7.73 2.58
C ALA A 28 40.54 -8.33 3.90
N LEU A 29 41.05 -7.84 5.04
CA LEU A 29 40.57 -8.22 6.37
C LEU A 29 39.16 -7.70 6.63
N LEU A 30 38.83 -6.49 6.19
CA LEU A 30 37.47 -5.92 6.31
C LEU A 30 36.48 -6.68 5.42
N GLY A 31 36.89 -7.03 4.20
CA GLY A 31 36.10 -7.83 3.27
C GLY A 31 35.93 -9.26 3.74
N GLY A 32 36.97 -9.86 4.32
CA GLY A 32 36.92 -11.17 4.98
C GLY A 32 36.01 -11.15 6.20
N TRP A 33 36.09 -10.11 7.04
CA TRP A 33 35.21 -9.90 8.19
C TRP A 33 33.76 -9.72 7.75
N LEU A 34 33.48 -8.88 6.74
CA LEU A 34 32.15 -8.72 6.15
C LEU A 34 31.63 -10.03 5.52
N TYR A 35 32.51 -10.83 4.90
CA TYR A 35 32.16 -12.12 4.33
C TYR A 35 31.79 -13.15 5.41
N THR A 36 32.54 -13.21 6.51
CA THR A 36 32.21 -14.09 7.65
C THR A 36 30.97 -13.63 8.40
N GLU A 37 30.78 -12.32 8.54
CA GLU A 37 29.59 -11.76 9.20
C GLU A 37 28.34 -11.84 8.32
N ARG A 38 28.48 -12.03 7.00
CA ARG A 38 27.35 -12.23 6.07
C ARG A 38 26.52 -13.45 6.47
N ASP A 39 27.18 -14.57 6.77
CA ASP A 39 26.48 -15.80 7.10
C ASP A 39 25.86 -15.72 8.50
N ASN A 40 26.47 -14.98 9.44
CA ASN A 40 25.86 -14.63 10.73
C ASN A 40 24.66 -13.70 10.55
N ALA A 41 24.74 -12.68 9.69
CA ALA A 41 23.65 -11.76 9.40
C ALA A 41 22.49 -12.46 8.68
N ILE A 42 22.77 -13.33 7.71
CA ILE A 42 21.77 -14.18 7.07
C ILE A 42 21.16 -15.13 8.09
N THR A 43 21.95 -15.74 8.98
CA THR A 43 21.41 -16.62 10.02
C THR A 43 20.56 -15.84 11.03
N ILE A 44 20.95 -14.63 11.42
CA ILE A 44 20.17 -13.75 12.31
C ILE A 44 18.88 -13.28 11.63
N LEU A 45 18.94 -12.93 10.34
CA LEU A 45 17.78 -12.53 9.54
C LEU A 45 16.86 -13.72 9.26
N GLN A 46 17.40 -14.90 8.94
CA GLN A 46 16.65 -16.15 8.81
C GLN A 46 16.07 -16.57 10.14
N LYS A 47 16.76 -16.37 11.27
CA LYS A 47 16.22 -16.66 12.61
C LYS A 47 15.15 -15.64 13.02
N LYS A 48 15.28 -14.37 12.61
CA LYS A 48 14.26 -13.31 12.77
C LYS A 48 13.06 -13.49 11.84
N LEU A 49 13.27 -14.00 10.63
CA LEU A 49 12.22 -14.32 9.66
C LEU A 49 11.54 -15.62 10.05
N ALA A 50 12.27 -16.68 10.40
CA ALA A 50 11.73 -17.92 10.93
C ALA A 50 11.03 -17.74 12.28
N SER A 51 11.44 -16.77 13.11
CA SER A 51 10.68 -16.37 14.30
C SER A 51 9.44 -15.51 13.99
N LYS A 52 9.19 -15.21 12.71
CA LYS A 52 8.11 -14.37 12.20
C LYS A 52 7.30 -15.05 11.09
N VAL A 53 7.71 -16.25 10.67
CA VAL A 53 7.02 -17.09 9.70
C VAL A 53 5.95 -17.86 10.46
N ILE A 54 4.76 -17.90 9.88
CA ILE A 54 3.61 -18.59 10.44
C ILE A 54 3.57 -19.97 9.78
N GLU A 55 3.64 -21.03 10.58
CA GLU A 55 3.46 -22.39 10.08
C GLU A 55 1.95 -22.67 10.06
N VAL A 56 1.40 -22.85 8.85
CA VAL A 56 -0.04 -23.10 8.63
C VAL A 56 -0.29 -24.61 8.61
N ASP A 57 -1.15 -25.07 9.51
CA ASP A 57 -1.61 -26.46 9.55
C ASP A 57 -2.72 -26.69 8.52
N TRP A 58 -2.34 -27.26 7.38
CA TRP A 58 -3.25 -27.56 6.26
C TRP A 58 -4.33 -28.59 6.60
N SER A 59 -4.17 -29.36 7.69
CA SER A 59 -5.14 -30.40 8.07
C SER A 59 -6.38 -29.86 8.80
N ALA A 60 -6.30 -28.64 9.34
CA ALA A 60 -7.40 -28.00 10.07
C ALA A 60 -8.39 -27.24 9.17
N ILE A 61 -8.05 -27.03 7.89
CA ILE A 61 -8.88 -26.27 6.93
C ILE A 61 -9.96 -27.16 6.27
N SER A 62 -9.82 -28.48 6.35
CA SER A 62 -10.80 -29.41 5.80
C SER A 62 -11.71 -29.98 6.89
N THR A 63 -12.80 -29.27 7.22
CA THR A 63 -14.18 -29.79 7.41
C THR A 63 -15.08 -28.90 8.29
N GLU A 64 -14.53 -27.91 9.00
CA GLU A 64 -15.32 -26.89 9.72
C GLU A 64 -14.92 -25.50 9.25
N ALA A 65 -15.89 -24.76 8.71
CA ALA A 65 -15.71 -23.44 8.08
C ALA A 65 -15.35 -22.31 9.07
N ASP A 66 -14.97 -22.60 10.31
CA ASP A 66 -15.12 -21.65 11.42
C ASP A 66 -13.83 -21.11 12.05
N LYS A 67 -12.61 -21.52 11.67
CA LYS A 67 -11.39 -20.97 12.29
C LYS A 67 -10.19 -20.89 11.35
N VAL A 68 -9.77 -19.66 11.03
CA VAL A 68 -8.41 -19.39 10.51
C VAL A 68 -7.51 -19.13 11.72
N VAL A 69 -6.50 -19.97 11.93
CA VAL A 69 -5.57 -19.88 13.07
C VAL A 69 -4.20 -19.43 12.60
N PHE A 70 -3.70 -18.30 13.12
CA PHE A 70 -2.34 -17.82 12.88
C PHE A 70 -1.42 -18.26 14.04
N ARG A 71 -0.39 -19.08 13.77
CA ARG A 71 0.63 -19.49 14.75
C ARG A 71 1.98 -18.80 14.50
N SER A 72 2.53 -18.11 15.49
CA SER A 72 3.92 -17.60 15.41
C SER A 72 4.90 -18.78 15.48
N ALA A 73 5.76 -19.00 14.48
CA ALA A 73 6.89 -19.89 14.68
C ALA A 73 7.93 -19.18 15.58
N GLY A 74 8.43 -19.86 16.62
CA GLY A 74 9.58 -19.35 17.38
C GLY A 74 9.60 -19.50 18.90
N SER A 75 8.62 -20.11 19.58
CA SER A 75 8.73 -20.38 21.01
C SER A 75 8.77 -21.89 21.31
N ASN A 76 9.97 -22.40 21.58
CA ASN A 76 10.14 -23.68 22.31
C ASN A 76 9.82 -23.54 23.82
N GLU A 77 9.18 -22.44 24.22
CA GLU A 77 8.53 -22.33 25.51
C GLU A 77 7.01 -22.51 25.33
N ARG A 78 6.44 -23.41 26.13
CA ARG A 78 5.00 -23.64 26.27
C ARG A 78 4.31 -22.45 26.96
N THR A 79 4.47 -21.26 26.43
CA THR A 79 3.57 -20.14 26.70
C THR A 79 2.61 -20.05 25.52
N ALA A 80 1.33 -20.33 25.79
CA ALA A 80 0.27 -20.30 24.81
C ALA A 80 0.30 -18.97 24.04
N GLY A 81 0.77 -19.00 22.78
CA GLY A 81 0.45 -17.96 21.82
C GLY A 81 -1.07 -17.85 21.79
N LYS A 82 -1.59 -16.65 22.06
CA LYS A 82 -3.02 -16.38 22.06
C LYS A 82 -3.55 -16.72 20.68
N ASP A 83 -4.28 -17.83 20.54
CA ASP A 83 -4.97 -18.18 19.29
C ASP A 83 -5.87 -17.00 18.91
N ILE A 84 -5.47 -16.25 17.89
CA ILE A 84 -6.26 -15.15 17.35
C ILE A 84 -7.41 -15.79 16.57
N SER A 85 -8.58 -15.84 17.20
CA SER A 85 -9.81 -16.28 16.54
C SER A 85 -10.40 -15.09 15.79
N ILE A 86 -10.52 -15.19 14.46
CA ILE A 86 -11.19 -14.18 13.64
C ILE A 86 -12.71 -14.40 13.78
N PRO A 87 -13.50 -13.40 14.19
CA PRO A 87 -14.95 -13.56 14.25
C PRO A 87 -15.54 -13.81 12.85
N ASN A 88 -16.49 -14.75 12.77
CA ASN A 88 -17.23 -15.05 11.55
C ASN A 88 -18.31 -13.99 11.35
N ILE A 89 -18.00 -12.92 10.62
CA ILE A 89 -19.01 -11.95 10.22
C ILE A 89 -19.95 -12.65 9.25
N ASN A 90 -21.25 -12.69 9.58
CA ASN A 90 -22.28 -13.00 8.59
C ASN A 90 -22.34 -11.87 7.55
N VAL A 91 -21.46 -11.93 6.55
CA VAL A 91 -21.42 -11.03 5.41
C VAL A 91 -22.55 -11.45 4.47
N PRO A 92 -23.59 -10.61 4.26
CA PRO A 92 -24.62 -10.91 3.27
C PRO A 92 -23.94 -11.13 1.92
N ALA A 93 -24.40 -12.12 1.15
CA ALA A 93 -23.92 -12.33 -0.21
C ALA A 93 -24.10 -11.03 -1.01
N ALA A 94 -22.98 -10.37 -1.30
CA ALA A 94 -22.96 -9.16 -2.09
C ALA A 94 -23.12 -9.50 -3.56
N GLU A 95 -23.78 -8.63 -4.33
CA GLU A 95 -23.74 -8.75 -5.78
C GLU A 95 -22.29 -8.56 -6.26
N PRO A 96 -21.76 -9.49 -7.07
CA PRO A 96 -20.47 -9.32 -7.73
C PRO A 96 -20.43 -8.02 -8.53
N LEU A 97 -19.28 -7.34 -8.55
CA LEU A 97 -19.08 -6.21 -9.45
C LEU A 97 -18.82 -6.71 -10.89
N GLU A 98 -19.03 -5.82 -11.86
CA GLU A 98 -18.80 -6.10 -13.28
C GLU A 98 -17.41 -6.72 -13.51
N PRO A 99 -17.30 -7.84 -14.26
CA PRO A 99 -16.00 -8.40 -14.61
C PRO A 99 -15.13 -7.40 -15.38
N ALA A 100 -13.82 -7.43 -15.16
CA ALA A 100 -12.86 -6.59 -15.86
C ALA A 100 -11.95 -7.45 -16.76
N PRO A 101 -11.41 -6.90 -17.86
CA PRO A 101 -11.66 -5.57 -18.40
C PRO A 101 -12.98 -5.50 -19.17
N LEU A 102 -13.72 -4.41 -18.97
CA LEU A 102 -14.88 -4.06 -19.80
C LEU A 102 -14.42 -3.56 -21.17
N GLU A 103 -15.15 -3.94 -22.22
CA GLU A 103 -14.85 -3.55 -23.60
C GLU A 103 -14.78 -2.02 -23.76
N GLY A 104 -13.67 -1.57 -24.37
CA GLY A 104 -13.41 -0.16 -24.67
C GLY A 104 -12.87 0.66 -23.50
N LEU A 105 -12.60 0.05 -22.33
CA LEU A 105 -11.93 0.72 -21.20
C LEU A 105 -10.43 0.42 -21.10
N THR A 106 -9.88 -0.31 -22.06
CA THR A 106 -8.46 -0.62 -22.10
C THR A 106 -7.89 -0.47 -23.51
N GLU A 107 -6.62 -0.08 -23.58
CA GLU A 107 -5.83 -0.05 -24.80
C GLU A 107 -4.62 -1.00 -24.66
N ARG A 108 -4.18 -1.59 -25.78
CA ARG A 108 -2.92 -2.33 -25.82
C ARG A 108 -1.79 -1.43 -26.29
N THR A 109 -0.71 -1.34 -25.52
CA THR A 109 0.50 -0.64 -25.94
C THR A 109 1.25 -1.45 -27.00
N PRO A 110 2.16 -0.83 -27.77
CA PRO A 110 3.03 -1.55 -28.69
C PRO A 110 3.86 -2.66 -28.02
N ALA A 111 4.15 -2.52 -26.73
CA ALA A 111 4.85 -3.52 -25.93
C ALA A 111 3.93 -4.67 -25.44
N GLY A 112 2.65 -4.66 -25.80
CA GLY A 112 1.67 -5.69 -25.44
C GLY A 112 1.03 -5.50 -24.06
N ALA A 113 1.36 -4.43 -23.33
CA ALA A 113 0.76 -4.13 -22.04
C ALA A 113 -0.65 -3.54 -22.20
N THR A 114 -1.51 -3.75 -21.20
CA THR A 114 -2.87 -3.21 -21.17
C THR A 114 -2.92 -2.00 -20.26
N LEU A 115 -3.38 -0.86 -20.76
CA LEU A 115 -3.54 0.37 -19.99
C LEU A 115 -5.00 0.82 -19.95
N PRO A 116 -5.47 1.46 -18.87
CA PRO A 116 -6.82 1.98 -18.79
C PRO A 116 -6.98 3.22 -19.67
N VAL A 117 -8.15 3.34 -20.30
CA VAL A 117 -8.54 4.49 -21.11
C VAL A 117 -10.01 4.85 -20.86
N ILE A 118 -10.36 6.10 -21.17
CA ILE A 118 -11.75 6.51 -21.25
C ILE A 118 -12.34 5.93 -22.54
N ARG A 119 -13.52 5.33 -22.43
CA ARG A 119 -14.18 4.71 -23.57
C ARG A 119 -14.65 5.75 -24.58
N GLU A 120 -14.16 5.67 -25.81
CA GLU A 120 -14.41 6.68 -26.85
C GLU A 120 -15.90 6.86 -27.20
N ARG A 121 -16.67 5.76 -27.25
CA ARG A 121 -18.07 5.79 -27.72
C ARG A 121 -19.04 6.57 -26.82
N ASP A 122 -18.75 6.69 -25.53
CA ASP A 122 -19.68 7.28 -24.55
C ASP A 122 -19.02 8.05 -23.41
N GLY A 123 -17.68 8.16 -23.40
CA GLY A 123 -16.94 8.84 -22.35
C GLY A 123 -16.99 8.12 -21.00
N LEU A 124 -17.34 6.83 -20.97
CA LEU A 124 -17.31 6.05 -19.72
C LEU A 124 -15.86 5.99 -19.22
N THR A 125 -15.65 6.43 -17.98
CA THR A 125 -14.34 6.39 -17.34
C THR A 125 -14.16 5.08 -16.56
N PRO A 126 -12.92 4.56 -16.41
CA PRO A 126 -12.64 3.42 -15.54
C PRO A 126 -13.18 3.61 -14.12
N PHE A 127 -13.04 4.81 -13.54
CA PHE A 127 -13.59 5.12 -12.22
C PHE A 127 -15.11 4.87 -12.15
N LYS A 128 -15.88 5.36 -13.13
CA LYS A 128 -17.35 5.20 -13.13
C LYS A 128 -17.77 3.76 -13.40
N ALA A 129 -17.03 3.03 -14.23
CA ALA A 129 -17.35 1.67 -14.63
C ALA A 129 -17.10 0.64 -13.51
N TYR A 130 -16.02 0.83 -12.75
CA TYR A 130 -15.52 -0.20 -11.84
C TYR A 130 -15.79 0.08 -10.37
N ARG A 131 -16.26 1.28 -10.01
CA ARG A 131 -16.61 1.62 -8.62
C ARG A 131 -17.79 0.79 -8.12
N ARG A 132 -17.77 0.48 -6.83
CA ARG A 132 -18.92 -0.15 -6.18
C ARG A 132 -20.07 0.89 -6.14
N PRO A 133 -21.29 0.54 -6.58
CA PRO A 133 -22.41 1.45 -6.51
C PRO A 133 -22.69 1.86 -5.06
N PHE A 134 -22.78 3.17 -4.83
CA PHE A 134 -23.16 3.73 -3.54
C PHE A 134 -23.87 5.07 -3.75
N ASN A 135 -24.97 5.30 -3.02
CA ASN A 135 -25.74 6.54 -3.09
C ASN A 135 -25.65 7.29 -1.76
N LEU A 136 -24.71 8.24 -1.68
CA LEU A 136 -24.56 9.12 -0.52
C LEU A 136 -25.85 9.90 -0.18
N GLN A 137 -26.64 10.29 -1.18
CA GLN A 137 -27.85 11.10 -0.97
C GLN A 137 -29.01 10.29 -0.37
N ALA A 138 -28.94 8.96 -0.41
CA ALA A 138 -29.96 8.09 0.16
C ALA A 138 -29.83 7.90 1.68
N THR A 139 -28.76 8.42 2.30
CA THR A 139 -28.51 8.30 3.74
C THR A 139 -28.39 9.66 4.41
N THR A 140 -28.97 9.79 5.60
CA THR A 140 -28.78 10.93 6.50
C THR A 140 -27.78 10.63 7.61
N LYS A 141 -27.22 9.41 7.63
CA LYS A 141 -26.25 8.96 8.63
C LYS A 141 -24.83 9.24 8.17
N PRO A 142 -23.89 9.48 9.11
CA PRO A 142 -22.47 9.57 8.80
C PRO A 142 -21.96 8.32 8.05
N VAL A 143 -21.10 8.55 7.07
CA VAL A 143 -20.52 7.51 6.21
C VAL A 143 -19.08 7.23 6.60
N ILE A 144 -18.70 5.97 6.67
CA ILE A 144 -17.31 5.56 6.89
C ILE A 144 -16.88 4.68 5.71
N ALA A 145 -15.85 5.12 5.00
CA ALA A 145 -15.15 4.29 4.03
C ALA A 145 -13.95 3.63 4.71
N LEU A 146 -13.87 2.30 4.66
CA LEU A 146 -12.71 1.55 5.12
C LEU A 146 -11.99 0.93 3.92
N ALA A 147 -10.67 0.96 3.94
CA ALA A 147 -9.85 0.29 2.94
C ALA A 147 -8.67 -0.46 3.55
N ILE A 148 -8.32 -1.57 2.92
CA ILE A 148 -7.14 -2.37 3.26
C ILE A 148 -6.06 -2.07 2.24
N MET A 149 -4.90 -1.61 2.70
CA MET A 149 -3.72 -1.33 1.89
C MET A 149 -2.80 -2.55 1.78
N ASP A 150 -2.07 -2.59 0.66
CA ASP A 150 -1.09 -3.61 0.28
C ASP A 150 -1.64 -5.04 0.20
N VAL A 151 -2.90 -5.14 -0.23
CA VAL A 151 -3.52 -6.43 -0.58
C VAL A 151 -2.75 -7.07 -1.73
N GLY A 152 -2.61 -8.40 -1.70
CA GLY A 152 -1.91 -9.18 -2.72
C GLY A 152 -0.43 -9.46 -2.44
N LEU A 153 0.16 -8.91 -1.37
CA LEU A 153 1.53 -9.26 -0.94
C LEU A 153 1.60 -10.61 -0.20
N SER A 154 0.49 -11.03 0.40
CA SER A 154 0.34 -12.34 1.03
C SER A 154 -0.97 -12.96 0.58
N ASP A 155 -0.89 -14.11 -0.10
CA ASP A 155 -2.06 -14.83 -0.59
C ASP A 155 -3.04 -15.19 0.53
N VAL A 156 -2.53 -15.67 1.67
CA VAL A 156 -3.35 -16.04 2.84
C VAL A 156 -4.08 -14.82 3.42
N ALA A 157 -3.36 -13.71 3.61
CA ALA A 157 -3.96 -12.49 4.14
C ALA A 157 -4.98 -11.88 3.17
N THR A 158 -4.69 -11.96 1.87
CA THR A 158 -5.55 -11.48 0.78
C THR A 158 -6.83 -12.29 0.69
N GLU A 159 -6.73 -13.62 0.72
CA GLU A 159 -7.90 -14.49 0.71
C GLU A 159 -8.78 -14.22 1.95
N SER A 160 -8.17 -14.12 3.14
CA SER A 160 -8.90 -13.79 4.37
C SER A 160 -9.63 -12.46 4.26
N ALA A 161 -8.94 -11.39 3.82
CA ALA A 161 -9.51 -10.07 3.58
C ALA A 161 -10.72 -10.12 2.66
N ILE A 162 -10.58 -10.75 1.50
CA ILE A 162 -11.65 -10.86 0.50
C ILE A 162 -12.82 -11.71 1.03
N ARG A 163 -12.56 -12.72 1.87
CA ARG A 163 -13.60 -13.64 2.36
C ARG A 163 -14.40 -13.10 3.53
N THR A 164 -13.76 -12.40 4.48
CA THR A 164 -14.41 -12.08 5.76
C THR A 164 -14.80 -10.62 5.91
N MET A 165 -14.20 -9.70 5.13
CA MET A 165 -14.60 -8.30 5.16
C MET A 165 -15.91 -8.09 4.40
N PRO A 166 -16.79 -7.17 4.85
CA PRO A 166 -17.97 -6.84 4.08
C PRO A 166 -17.60 -6.15 2.76
N PRO A 167 -18.43 -6.27 1.72
CA PRO A 167 -18.12 -5.80 0.36
C PRO A 167 -17.97 -4.28 0.25
N GLU A 168 -18.43 -3.51 1.24
CA GLU A 168 -18.20 -2.07 1.36
C GLU A 168 -16.73 -1.74 1.64
N VAL A 169 -15.96 -2.65 2.26
CA VAL A 169 -14.52 -2.44 2.50
C VAL A 169 -13.76 -2.53 1.18
N THR A 170 -12.97 -1.51 0.90
CA THR A 170 -12.21 -1.38 -0.35
C THR A 170 -10.87 -2.11 -0.26
N MET A 171 -10.45 -2.75 -1.36
CA MET A 171 -9.15 -3.43 -1.46
C MET A 171 -8.18 -2.59 -2.28
N ILE A 172 -7.10 -2.13 -1.65
CA ILE A 172 -6.02 -1.40 -2.33
C ILE A 172 -4.88 -2.38 -2.56
N PHE A 173 -4.72 -2.78 -3.82
CA PHE A 173 -3.73 -3.77 -4.22
C PHE A 173 -2.34 -3.16 -4.33
N SER A 174 -1.36 -3.88 -3.77
CA SER A 174 0.04 -3.58 -4.03
C SER A 174 0.38 -3.89 -5.48
N PRO A 175 1.08 -2.99 -6.20
CA PRO A 175 1.51 -3.24 -7.57
C PRO A 175 2.53 -4.39 -7.68
N TYR A 176 3.11 -4.82 -6.55
CA TYR A 176 4.10 -5.88 -6.48
C TYR A 176 3.50 -7.25 -6.18
N SER A 177 2.17 -7.37 -6.11
CA SER A 177 1.50 -8.67 -6.02
C SER A 177 1.80 -9.52 -7.27
N GLU A 178 2.27 -10.74 -7.05
CA GLU A 178 2.60 -11.69 -8.12
C GLU A 178 1.36 -12.10 -8.93
N ALA A 179 0.21 -12.23 -8.25
CA ALA A 179 -1.06 -12.67 -8.82
C ALA A 179 -2.12 -11.55 -8.83
N SER A 180 -1.70 -10.30 -9.05
CA SER A 180 -2.56 -9.10 -9.01
C SER A 180 -3.90 -9.29 -9.74
N SER A 181 -3.87 -9.73 -11.00
CA SER A 181 -5.11 -9.89 -11.80
C SER A 181 -6.06 -10.94 -11.21
N PHE A 182 -5.55 -12.08 -10.75
CA PHE A 182 -6.36 -13.12 -10.11
C PHE A 182 -7.05 -12.58 -8.85
N TRP A 183 -6.31 -11.92 -7.97
CA TRP A 183 -6.87 -11.41 -6.72
C TRP A 183 -7.85 -10.26 -6.93
N VAL A 184 -7.62 -9.40 -7.94
CA VAL A 184 -8.61 -8.39 -8.33
C VAL A 184 -9.91 -9.03 -8.78
N ASP A 185 -9.86 -10.08 -9.61
CA ASP A 185 -11.08 -10.79 -10.04
C ASP A 185 -11.81 -11.43 -8.86
N GLN A 186 -11.08 -12.04 -7.91
CA GLN A 186 -11.67 -12.59 -6.68
C GLN A 186 -12.32 -11.52 -5.80
N ALA A 187 -11.67 -10.36 -5.63
CA ALA A 187 -12.19 -9.25 -4.84
C ALA A 187 -13.47 -8.68 -5.46
N ARG A 188 -13.45 -8.41 -6.78
CA ARG A 188 -14.61 -7.91 -7.53
C ARG A 188 -15.75 -8.93 -7.54
N GLY A 189 -15.42 -10.22 -7.68
CA GLY A 189 -16.38 -11.33 -7.60
C GLY A 189 -17.12 -11.41 -6.25
N ARG A 190 -16.54 -10.85 -5.18
CA ARG A 190 -17.19 -10.71 -3.87
C ARG A 190 -17.75 -9.31 -3.58
N GLY A 191 -17.78 -8.43 -4.58
CA GLY A 191 -18.40 -7.11 -4.46
C GLY A 191 -17.48 -6.00 -3.94
N HIS A 192 -16.19 -6.28 -3.67
CA HIS A 192 -15.24 -5.29 -3.19
C HIS A 192 -14.81 -4.34 -4.31
N GLU A 193 -14.77 -3.04 -4.00
CA GLU A 193 -14.12 -2.06 -4.84
C GLU A 193 -12.59 -2.22 -4.80
N VAL A 194 -11.95 -2.00 -5.94
CA VAL A 194 -10.50 -2.19 -6.10
C VAL A 194 -9.81 -0.88 -6.48
N TRP A 195 -8.71 -0.60 -5.78
CA TRP A 195 -7.77 0.49 -6.05
C TRP A 195 -6.34 -0.09 -6.15
N LEU A 196 -5.40 0.67 -6.70
CA LEU A 196 -3.97 0.33 -6.68
C LEU A 196 -3.21 1.28 -5.75
N SER A 197 -2.23 0.77 -5.01
CA SER A 197 -1.31 1.66 -4.29
C SER A 197 -0.33 2.32 -5.26
N LEU A 198 0.08 3.54 -4.93
CA LEU A 198 1.01 4.35 -5.71
C LEU A 198 2.31 4.55 -4.92
N PRO A 199 3.34 3.73 -5.17
CA PRO A 199 4.64 3.83 -4.50
C PRO A 199 5.29 5.18 -4.76
N MET A 200 5.53 5.94 -3.69
CA MET A 200 6.08 7.29 -3.74
C MET A 200 7.18 7.46 -2.69
N GLU A 201 8.19 8.26 -3.04
CA GLU A 201 9.28 8.60 -2.13
C GLU A 201 8.73 9.21 -0.82
N SER A 202 9.15 8.64 0.31
CA SER A 202 8.89 9.13 1.65
C SER A 202 10.15 9.76 2.25
N ARG A 203 10.02 10.41 3.41
CA ARG A 203 11.18 10.97 4.13
C ARG A 203 12.22 9.92 4.52
N SER A 204 11.80 8.66 4.66
CA SER A 204 12.66 7.54 5.02
C SER A 204 13.35 6.90 3.81
N TYR A 205 13.07 7.32 2.58
CA TYR A 205 13.73 6.76 1.40
C TYR A 205 15.23 7.12 1.39
N PRO A 206 16.15 6.19 1.02
CA PRO A 206 15.92 4.81 0.57
C PRO A 206 15.96 3.75 1.69
N LEU A 207 15.97 4.15 2.97
CA LEU A 207 15.97 3.19 4.09
C LEU A 207 14.67 2.38 4.16
N GLU A 208 13.53 3.04 3.95
CA GLU A 208 12.24 2.40 3.71
C GLU A 208 11.88 2.59 2.24
N ASP A 209 12.26 1.62 1.41
CA ASP A 209 11.98 1.63 -0.03
C ASP A 209 10.61 0.98 -0.30
N PRO A 210 9.63 1.72 -0.85
CA PRO A 210 8.35 1.16 -1.25
C PRO A 210 8.45 0.16 -2.42
N GLY A 211 9.57 0.10 -3.13
CA GLY A 211 9.86 -0.89 -4.17
C GLY A 211 10.43 -0.29 -5.46
N PRO A 212 10.70 -1.13 -6.48
CA PRO A 212 11.45 -0.74 -7.68
C PRO A 212 10.76 0.31 -8.56
N HIS A 213 9.45 0.52 -8.41
CA HIS A 213 8.68 1.50 -9.18
C HIS A 213 8.26 2.72 -8.33
N THR A 214 9.00 3.00 -7.26
CA THR A 214 8.82 4.20 -6.44
C THR A 214 9.04 5.47 -7.26
N MET A 215 8.07 6.38 -7.22
CA MET A 215 8.17 7.70 -7.81
C MET A 215 9.13 8.56 -6.99
N LEU A 216 10.13 9.15 -7.66
CA LEU A 216 11.22 9.88 -7.00
C LEU A 216 11.18 11.36 -7.37
N ILE A 217 11.44 12.22 -6.39
CA ILE A 217 11.56 13.67 -6.58
C ILE A 217 12.80 13.95 -7.44
N GLY A 218 12.66 14.82 -8.45
CA GLY A 218 13.78 15.22 -9.31
C GLY A 218 14.27 14.14 -10.29
N ALA A 219 13.66 12.96 -10.31
CA ALA A 219 13.87 12.01 -11.40
C ALA A 219 13.37 12.59 -12.73
N PRO A 220 13.94 12.22 -13.88
CA PRO A 220 13.41 12.64 -15.17
C PRO A 220 11.92 12.32 -15.29
N GLU A 221 11.11 13.27 -15.75
CA GLU A 221 9.64 13.12 -15.84
C GLU A 221 9.24 11.79 -16.52
N ARG A 222 9.90 11.46 -17.62
CA ARG A 222 9.65 10.22 -18.37
C ARG A 222 9.88 8.96 -17.54
N GLU A 223 10.82 8.98 -16.60
CA GLU A 223 11.10 7.84 -15.73
C GLU A 223 9.92 7.58 -14.78
N ASN A 224 9.41 8.60 -14.10
CA ASN A 224 8.25 8.45 -13.23
C ASN A 224 6.98 8.11 -14.03
N LEU A 225 6.83 8.62 -15.26
CA LEU A 225 5.74 8.20 -16.15
C LEU A 225 5.84 6.74 -16.57
N ASN A 226 7.05 6.23 -16.90
CA ASN A 226 7.24 4.82 -17.21
C ASN A 226 6.92 3.93 -16.00
N LYS A 227 7.27 4.36 -14.79
CA LYS A 227 6.89 3.67 -13.53
C LYS A 227 5.36 3.65 -13.41
N LEU A 228 4.68 4.79 -13.57
CA LEU A 228 3.22 4.87 -13.53
C LEU A 228 2.56 3.93 -14.54
N GLU A 229 3.04 3.94 -15.79
CA GLU A 229 2.52 3.05 -16.83
C GLU A 229 2.68 1.59 -16.42
N TYR A 230 3.85 1.18 -15.92
CA TYR A 230 4.06 -0.16 -15.38
C TYR A 230 3.03 -0.52 -14.29
N LEU A 231 2.81 0.39 -13.32
CA LEU A 231 1.84 0.18 -12.24
C LEU A 231 0.41 -0.01 -12.78
N MET A 232 0.04 0.70 -13.85
CA MET A 232 -1.27 0.55 -14.48
C MET A 232 -1.46 -0.80 -15.17
N THR A 233 -0.38 -1.46 -15.59
CA THR A 233 -0.45 -2.78 -16.27
C THR A 233 -0.75 -3.94 -15.34
N ARG A 234 -0.65 -3.75 -14.02
CA ARG A 234 -0.65 -4.85 -13.03
C ARG A 234 -2.00 -5.58 -12.93
N ALA A 235 -3.09 -4.87 -13.19
CA ALA A 235 -4.44 -5.43 -13.18
C ALA A 235 -5.37 -4.63 -14.10
N SER A 236 -6.64 -5.02 -14.16
CA SER A 236 -7.74 -4.21 -14.71
C SER A 236 -8.87 -4.18 -13.69
N GLY A 237 -9.85 -3.28 -13.84
CA GLY A 237 -11.00 -3.24 -12.92
C GLY A 237 -10.76 -2.48 -11.61
N TYR A 238 -9.67 -1.72 -11.52
CA TYR A 238 -9.45 -0.74 -10.45
C TYR A 238 -10.01 0.63 -10.84
N VAL A 239 -10.38 1.43 -9.85
CA VAL A 239 -10.99 2.75 -10.08
C VAL A 239 -9.98 3.89 -10.05
N GLY A 240 -8.81 3.68 -9.42
CA GLY A 240 -7.83 4.73 -9.23
C GLY A 240 -6.62 4.30 -8.41
N PHE A 241 -5.85 5.30 -8.02
CA PHE A 241 -4.64 5.15 -7.20
C PHE A 241 -4.80 5.75 -5.80
N VAL A 242 -4.17 5.12 -4.82
CA VAL A 242 -4.06 5.63 -3.44
C VAL A 242 -2.59 5.81 -3.12
N SER A 243 -2.18 6.99 -2.65
CA SER A 243 -0.80 7.18 -2.19
C SER A 243 -0.57 6.55 -0.82
N SER A 244 0.69 6.27 -0.48
CA SER A 244 1.08 5.81 0.85
C SER A 244 0.87 6.90 1.93
N TYR A 245 1.19 6.56 3.18
CA TYR A 245 1.18 7.49 4.30
C TYR A 245 2.22 8.60 4.10
N HIS A 246 1.76 9.86 3.99
CA HIS A 246 2.57 11.07 3.98
C HIS A 246 3.85 11.01 3.10
N PRO A 247 3.72 10.74 1.79
CA PRO A 247 4.86 10.73 0.87
C PRO A 247 5.44 12.14 0.70
N THR A 248 6.77 12.25 0.74
CA THR A 248 7.47 13.51 0.43
C THR A 248 7.28 13.89 -1.03
N PHE A 249 7.14 12.90 -1.93
CA PHE A 249 6.90 13.12 -3.36
C PHE A 249 5.79 14.13 -3.65
N MET A 250 4.72 14.11 -2.85
CA MET A 250 3.57 15.00 -3.02
C MET A 250 3.83 16.47 -2.71
N GLN A 251 4.98 16.80 -2.11
CA GLN A 251 5.43 18.17 -1.86
C GLN A 251 6.09 18.79 -3.11
N SER A 252 6.52 17.99 -4.09
CA SER A 252 7.07 18.48 -5.35
C SER A 252 5.98 18.69 -6.39
N ALA A 253 5.54 19.95 -6.55
CA ALA A 253 4.55 20.29 -7.56
C ALA A 253 5.01 19.98 -8.99
N THR A 254 6.31 20.11 -9.27
CA THR A 254 6.89 19.84 -10.59
C THR A 254 6.80 18.36 -10.95
N ASP A 255 7.15 17.48 -10.00
CA ASP A 255 7.13 16.03 -10.24
C ASP A 255 5.71 15.45 -10.18
N MET A 256 4.83 16.02 -9.35
CA MET A 256 3.48 15.48 -9.13
C MET A 256 2.50 15.77 -10.28
N ARG A 257 2.61 16.95 -10.91
CA ARG A 257 1.74 17.37 -12.02
C ARG A 257 1.64 16.35 -13.16
N PRO A 258 2.73 15.86 -13.77
CA PRO A 258 2.64 14.89 -14.86
C PRO A 258 2.00 13.57 -14.43
N ILE A 259 2.25 13.12 -13.20
CA ILE A 259 1.69 11.88 -12.64
C ILE A 259 0.18 11.98 -12.45
N ILE A 260 -0.28 12.99 -11.71
CA ILE A 260 -1.72 13.20 -11.48
C ILE A 260 -2.45 13.51 -12.79
N GLY A 261 -1.83 14.30 -13.68
CA GLY A 261 -2.38 14.59 -15.00
C GLY A 261 -2.65 13.31 -15.80
N ASN A 262 -1.71 12.35 -15.80
CA ASN A 262 -1.88 11.08 -16.50
C ASN A 262 -3.00 10.23 -15.87
N ILE A 263 -3.05 10.13 -14.54
CA ILE A 263 -4.11 9.41 -13.81
C ILE A 263 -5.49 9.96 -14.20
N TYR A 264 -5.69 11.28 -14.11
CA TYR A 264 -6.99 11.90 -14.41
C TYR A 264 -7.36 11.86 -15.89
N THR A 265 -6.40 12.03 -16.80
CA THR A 265 -6.64 11.92 -18.25
C THR A 265 -7.12 10.52 -18.64
N ARG A 266 -6.68 9.48 -17.91
CA ARG A 266 -7.15 8.10 -18.11
C ARG A 266 -8.49 7.80 -17.43
N GLY A 267 -9.13 8.80 -16.80
CA GLY A 267 -10.42 8.67 -16.15
C GLY A 267 -10.39 7.89 -14.83
N LEU A 268 -9.24 7.88 -14.17
CA LEU A 268 -9.03 7.26 -12.86
C LEU A 268 -9.18 8.29 -11.73
N GLY A 269 -9.53 7.81 -10.53
CA GLY A 269 -9.52 8.61 -9.31
C GLY A 269 -8.16 8.63 -8.61
N PHE A 270 -7.98 9.56 -7.68
CA PHE A 270 -6.81 9.61 -6.80
C PHE A 270 -7.22 9.87 -5.35
N ILE A 271 -6.68 9.08 -4.42
CA ILE A 271 -6.85 9.28 -2.98
C ILE A 271 -5.49 9.66 -2.38
N ASP A 272 -5.48 10.80 -1.72
CA ASP A 272 -4.29 11.36 -1.08
C ASP A 272 -4.13 10.82 0.35
N GLY A 273 -3.01 10.16 0.61
CA GLY A 273 -2.62 9.63 1.92
C GLY A 273 -1.81 10.59 2.78
N SER A 274 -1.65 11.85 2.36
CA SER A 274 -0.98 12.90 3.12
C SER A 274 -1.83 13.41 4.28
N MET A 275 -1.18 13.80 5.39
CA MET A 275 -1.87 14.42 6.53
C MET A 275 -2.63 15.71 6.15
N GLU A 276 -2.05 16.48 5.24
CA GLU A 276 -2.70 17.62 4.61
C GLU A 276 -2.82 17.34 3.11
N ALA A 277 -4.01 17.56 2.56
CA ALA A 277 -4.28 17.30 1.15
C ALA A 277 -3.34 18.11 0.24
N SER A 278 -2.77 17.44 -0.75
CA SER A 278 -1.95 18.02 -1.79
C SER A 278 -2.77 18.99 -2.63
N LEU A 279 -2.42 20.27 -2.52
CA LEU A 279 -3.05 21.34 -3.28
C LEU A 279 -2.94 21.12 -4.80
N VAL A 280 -1.85 20.49 -5.27
CA VAL A 280 -1.65 20.17 -6.69
C VAL A 280 -2.66 19.14 -7.15
N ALA A 281 -2.78 18.02 -6.44
CA ALA A 281 -3.73 16.96 -6.79
C ALA A 281 -5.17 17.50 -6.75
N GLN A 282 -5.54 18.20 -5.67
CA GLN A 282 -6.86 18.78 -5.51
C GLN A 282 -7.20 19.81 -6.60
N THR A 283 -6.30 20.74 -6.92
CA THR A 283 -6.55 21.77 -7.94
C THR A 283 -6.68 21.15 -9.34
N MET A 284 -5.86 20.14 -9.64
CA MET A 284 -5.95 19.43 -10.90
C MET A 284 -7.24 18.61 -11.02
N ALA A 285 -7.71 18.03 -9.91
CA ALA A 285 -8.98 17.31 -9.87
C ALA A 285 -10.14 18.24 -10.20
N LEU A 286 -10.23 19.40 -9.54
CA LEU A 286 -11.24 20.42 -9.82
C LEU A 286 -11.21 20.90 -11.29
N GLY A 287 -10.01 21.13 -11.83
CA GLY A 287 -9.86 21.58 -13.22
C GLY A 287 -10.28 20.53 -14.25
N GLN A 288 -10.12 19.24 -13.94
CA GLN A 288 -10.43 18.12 -14.85
C GLN A 288 -11.75 17.42 -14.52
N LYS A 289 -12.46 17.87 -13.47
CA LYS A 289 -13.63 17.19 -12.90
C LYS A 289 -13.34 15.72 -12.57
N ALA A 290 -12.16 15.47 -12.01
CA ALA A 290 -11.67 14.13 -11.73
C ALA A 290 -11.93 13.73 -10.25
N PRO A 291 -12.16 12.45 -9.95
CA PRO A 291 -12.45 12.01 -8.59
C PRO A 291 -11.25 12.17 -7.66
N PHE A 292 -11.43 12.92 -6.58
CA PHE A 292 -10.40 13.14 -5.56
C PHE A 292 -10.97 13.10 -4.13
N SER A 293 -10.21 12.52 -3.20
CA SER A 293 -10.40 12.62 -1.75
C SER A 293 -9.05 12.49 -1.04
N SER A 294 -9.04 12.74 0.27
CA SER A 294 -7.93 12.39 1.16
C SER A 294 -8.32 11.25 2.10
N ILE A 295 -7.32 10.59 2.69
CA ILE A 295 -7.47 9.68 3.82
C ILE A 295 -7.52 10.53 5.09
N ASP A 296 -8.59 10.39 5.86
CA ASP A 296 -8.77 11.11 7.12
C ASP A 296 -7.98 10.46 8.26
N VAL A 297 -8.00 9.12 8.31
CA VAL A 297 -7.37 8.36 9.40
C VAL A 297 -6.60 7.15 8.87
N TRP A 298 -5.32 7.07 9.25
CA TRP A 298 -4.54 5.84 9.14
C TRP A 298 -4.70 5.05 10.43
N ILE A 299 -5.49 3.99 10.37
CA ILE A 299 -5.88 3.17 11.52
C ILE A 299 -4.68 2.41 12.08
N ASP A 300 -3.78 1.99 11.19
CA ASP A 300 -2.50 1.41 11.55
C ASP A 300 -1.38 1.92 10.63
N ARG A 301 -0.13 1.68 11.03
CA ARG A 301 1.05 1.96 10.22
C ARG A 301 2.06 0.81 10.36
N PRO A 302 2.45 0.15 9.26
CA PRO A 302 3.51 -0.84 9.30
C PRO A 302 4.78 -0.24 9.90
N ASN A 303 5.47 -1.01 10.75
CA ASN A 303 6.72 -0.60 11.43
C ASN A 303 6.57 0.54 12.47
N SER A 304 5.35 0.79 12.94
CA SER A 304 5.10 1.66 14.09
C SER A 304 4.39 0.88 15.21
N ASP A 305 4.95 0.96 16.41
CA ASP A 305 4.37 0.33 17.62
C ASP A 305 3.44 1.31 18.38
N LYS A 306 3.12 2.46 17.77
CA LYS A 306 2.52 3.61 18.47
C LYS A 306 1.02 3.77 18.24
N GLU A 307 0.45 3.04 17.28
CA GLU A 307 -0.96 3.18 16.91
C GLU A 307 -1.82 2.30 17.82
N ASP A 308 -2.61 2.97 18.67
CA ASP A 308 -3.77 2.33 19.26
C ASP A 308 -4.91 2.31 18.22
N VAL A 309 -5.13 1.14 17.62
CA VAL A 309 -6.15 0.91 16.58
C VAL A 309 -7.54 1.36 17.06
N ASN A 310 -7.89 1.14 18.33
CA ASN A 310 -9.19 1.56 18.86
C ASN A 310 -9.31 3.08 18.93
N LEU A 311 -8.23 3.77 19.31
CA LEU A 311 -8.21 5.24 19.32
C LEU A 311 -8.36 5.81 17.90
N GLN A 312 -7.72 5.19 16.91
CA GLN A 312 -7.87 5.62 15.51
C GLN A 312 -9.29 5.37 14.98
N LEU A 313 -9.91 4.25 15.33
CA LEU A 313 -11.31 3.99 14.97
C LEU A 313 -12.27 5.01 15.60
N GLN A 314 -12.04 5.41 16.86
CA GLN A 314 -12.81 6.49 17.50
C GLN A 314 -12.60 7.86 16.84
N LEU A 315 -11.37 8.14 16.39
CA LEU A 315 -11.07 9.35 15.62
C LEU A 315 -11.82 9.33 14.28
N LEU A 316 -11.82 8.19 13.59
CA LEU A 316 -12.53 8.01 12.32
C LEU A 316 -14.05 8.23 12.48
N GLU A 317 -14.64 7.66 13.53
CA GLU A 317 -16.04 7.92 13.90
C GLU A 317 -16.32 9.40 14.13
N THR A 318 -15.43 10.07 14.88
CA THR A 318 -15.55 11.50 15.18
C THR A 318 -15.52 12.34 13.91
N MET A 319 -14.56 12.07 13.03
CA MET A 319 -14.44 12.76 11.73
C MET A 319 -15.65 12.51 10.84
N ALA A 320 -16.15 11.28 10.78
CA ALA A 320 -17.36 10.97 10.01
C ALA A 320 -18.58 11.75 10.53
N ARG A 321 -18.76 11.85 11.86
CA ARG A 321 -19.85 12.64 12.45
C ARG A 321 -19.72 14.15 12.16
N GLN A 322 -18.51 14.68 12.14
CA GLN A 322 -18.26 16.10 11.91
C GLN A 322 -18.40 16.48 10.42
N ASN A 323 -17.87 15.65 9.53
CA ASN A 323 -17.75 15.96 8.11
C ASN A 323 -18.86 15.33 7.25
N GLY A 324 -19.68 14.45 7.84
CA GLY A 324 -20.68 13.63 7.14
C GLY A 324 -20.09 12.36 6.54
N SER A 325 -18.80 12.35 6.20
CA SER A 325 -18.06 11.16 5.79
C SER A 325 -16.60 11.19 6.26
N ALA A 326 -15.99 10.03 6.45
CA ALA A 326 -14.54 9.91 6.63
C ALA A 326 -13.99 8.60 6.03
N ALA A 327 -12.73 8.63 5.60
CA ALA A 327 -11.99 7.51 5.04
C ALA A 327 -10.90 7.02 6.02
N GLY A 328 -10.96 5.73 6.35
CA GLY A 328 -9.98 5.04 7.18
C GLY A 328 -9.21 3.98 6.39
N VAL A 329 -7.89 3.95 6.53
CA VAL A 329 -7.03 2.93 5.88
C VAL A 329 -6.23 2.17 6.91
N PHE A 330 -6.16 0.84 6.73
CA PHE A 330 -5.36 -0.08 7.54
C PHE A 330 -4.70 -1.15 6.67
N HIS A 331 -3.89 -2.01 7.26
CA HIS A 331 -3.23 -3.11 6.56
C HIS A 331 -3.70 -4.46 7.11
N THR A 332 -3.32 -5.56 6.47
CA THR A 332 -3.64 -6.92 6.92
C THR A 332 -2.80 -7.39 8.13
N MET A 333 -2.39 -6.48 9.01
CA MET A 333 -1.68 -6.83 10.24
C MET A 333 -2.66 -7.53 11.19
N PRO A 334 -2.32 -8.70 11.78
CA PRO A 334 -3.29 -9.54 12.49
C PRO A 334 -4.09 -8.81 13.57
N LEU A 335 -3.42 -7.96 14.37
CA LEU A 335 -4.06 -7.21 15.45
C LEU A 335 -5.02 -6.14 14.91
N SER A 336 -4.60 -5.34 13.94
CA SER A 336 -5.44 -4.32 13.31
C SER A 336 -6.63 -4.97 12.61
N TYR A 337 -6.39 -6.03 11.84
CA TYR A 337 -7.40 -6.75 11.10
C TYR A 337 -8.51 -7.27 12.01
N GLN A 338 -8.13 -7.92 13.13
CA GLN A 338 -9.09 -8.41 14.12
C GLN A 338 -9.93 -7.27 14.72
N GLN A 339 -9.28 -6.19 15.19
CA GLN A 339 -9.97 -5.09 15.85
C GLN A 339 -10.90 -4.32 14.90
N VAL A 340 -10.48 -4.11 13.65
CA VAL A 340 -11.34 -3.48 12.64
C VAL A 340 -12.54 -4.37 12.32
N LEU A 341 -12.36 -5.68 12.25
CA LEU A 341 -13.44 -6.62 12.00
C LEU A 341 -14.48 -6.61 13.15
N GLU A 342 -14.02 -6.67 14.40
CA GLU A 342 -14.87 -6.53 15.60
C GLU A 342 -15.60 -5.18 15.62
N TRP A 343 -14.91 -4.10 15.25
CA TRP A 343 -15.50 -2.77 15.14
C TRP A 343 -16.59 -2.71 14.06
N ILE A 344 -16.36 -3.30 12.89
CA ILE A 344 -17.35 -3.40 11.81
C ILE A 344 -18.62 -4.11 12.31
N GLU A 345 -18.49 -5.23 13.02
CA GLU A 345 -19.64 -5.97 13.57
C GLU A 345 -20.47 -5.11 14.51
N LYS A 346 -19.80 -4.44 15.47
CA LYS A 346 -20.45 -3.56 16.43
C LYS A 346 -21.15 -2.38 15.75
N THR A 347 -20.49 -1.77 14.76
CA THR A 347 -21.01 -0.63 14.00
C THR A 347 -22.20 -1.00 13.11
N ARG A 348 -22.21 -2.21 12.54
CA ARG A 348 -23.38 -2.70 11.81
C ARG A 348 -24.56 -3.00 12.75
N ALA A 349 -24.28 -3.53 13.93
CA ALA A 349 -25.30 -3.85 14.93
C ALA A 349 -25.96 -2.60 15.55
N ASN A 350 -25.17 -1.55 15.84
CA ASN A 350 -25.71 -0.31 16.40
C ASN A 350 -26.35 0.61 15.34
N ASN A 351 -26.06 0.36 14.05
CA ASN A 351 -26.62 1.10 12.90
C ASN A 351 -26.35 2.61 13.00
N GLU A 352 -25.23 3.02 13.57
CA GLU A 352 -24.87 4.44 13.74
C GLU A 352 -24.17 5.04 12.53
N PHE A 353 -23.46 4.20 11.77
CA PHE A 353 -22.71 4.59 10.56
C PHE A 353 -23.11 3.71 9.38
N ILE A 354 -22.95 4.26 8.18
CA ILE A 354 -23.05 3.49 6.93
C ILE A 354 -21.65 3.23 6.39
N LEU A 355 -21.33 1.96 6.17
CA LEU A 355 -20.11 1.59 5.46
C LEU A 355 -20.27 1.85 3.96
N ALA A 356 -19.22 2.35 3.33
CA ALA A 356 -19.20 2.67 1.91
C ALA A 356 -17.85 2.34 1.27
N PRO A 357 -17.81 2.12 -0.06
CA PRO A 357 -16.54 2.04 -0.78
C PRO A 357 -15.79 3.37 -0.73
N LEU A 358 -14.46 3.32 -0.92
CA LEU A 358 -13.61 4.50 -0.89
C LEU A 358 -13.97 5.54 -1.97
N SER A 359 -14.45 5.10 -3.13
CA SER A 359 -14.97 6.01 -4.16
C SER A 359 -16.14 6.89 -3.68
N ALA A 360 -16.86 6.48 -2.64
CA ALA A 360 -17.96 7.27 -2.08
C ALA A 360 -17.47 8.54 -1.38
N THR A 361 -16.22 8.63 -0.93
CA THR A 361 -15.69 9.86 -0.31
C THR A 361 -15.15 10.86 -1.33
N THR A 362 -15.09 10.48 -2.61
CA THR A 362 -14.56 11.36 -3.66
C THR A 362 -15.52 12.49 -4.04
N SER A 363 -14.93 13.64 -4.35
CA SER A 363 -15.60 14.79 -4.96
C SER A 363 -15.12 15.00 -6.41
N PHE A 364 -15.95 15.68 -7.21
CA PHE A 364 -15.71 15.96 -8.64
C PHE A 364 -15.53 17.44 -8.89
#